data_AF-A0A521MS11-F1
#
_entry.id   AF-A0A521MS11-F1
#
_cell.length_a   1.000
_cell.length_b   1.000
_cell.length_c   1.000
_cell.angle_alpha   90.00
_cell.angle_beta   90.00
_cell.angle_gamma   90.00
#
_symmetry.space_group_name_H-M   'P 1'
#
loop_
_entity.id
_entity.type
_entity.pdbx_description
1 polymer ?
#
loop_
_entity_poly.entity_id
_entity_poly.type
_entity_poly.pdbx_seq_one_letter_code
_entity_poly.pdbx_strand_id
1 'polypeptide(L)'
;MKKRTDNFDKFANKTRGSAIKEAFRQEKKKIKQAARAAGEEMRKKKIEKMRGVVKEEEPQPAKAKFRPQDKGKPGTPTKKYEVRAPKKQVNRRDTSAASDPAAADTKKSSRKKKPDNRVLNADFPKPENKPLTESMPLNKFIAHSGVCGRREAAELVKEGKVTVNGDKVFEPGYKVNGTEKIVVKGKQVFLQRNSVYILLNKPKDFITTANDPEGRKTVMDLVKNATEERVYPVGRLDRNTTGVLLLTNDGELAQKLTHPSFEIKKIYEVTLDKPVTKKDLESILEGVTLEDGFVKADAAGYTDPKDKHVIGIEIHSGRNRIVRRIFEHLGYDVKGLDRVMFANLTKKNVERGKFRFLQEKEVRLLKFMNQSFLRKNKETK
;
A
#
# COMPACT_ATOMS: atom_id res chain seq x y z
N MET A 1 47.61 18.47 -49.66
CA MET A 1 46.23 18.88 -49.26
C MET A 1 45.51 17.67 -48.69
N LYS A 2 44.87 17.78 -47.51
CA LYS A 2 44.15 16.65 -46.86
C LYS A 2 42.77 16.48 -47.50
N LYS A 3 42.47 15.31 -48.08
CA LYS A 3 41.09 14.93 -48.46
C LYS A 3 40.31 14.52 -47.19
N ARG A 4 39.10 15.05 -47.04
CA ARG A 4 38.11 14.53 -46.08
C ARG A 4 37.57 13.20 -46.61
N THR A 5 37.33 12.24 -45.72
CA THR A 5 36.56 11.02 -46.00
C THR A 5 35.27 11.08 -45.18
N ASP A 6 34.13 11.18 -45.85
CA ASP A 6 32.83 11.32 -45.20
C ASP A 6 32.41 10.03 -44.49
N ASN A 7 32.00 10.15 -43.24
CA ASN A 7 31.66 9.01 -42.36
C ASN A 7 30.18 8.60 -42.51
N PHE A 8 29.59 8.79 -43.70
CA PHE A 8 28.13 8.76 -43.90
C PHE A 8 27.56 7.34 -44.14
N ASP A 9 28.37 6.40 -44.65
CA ASP A 9 27.92 5.03 -44.94
C ASP A 9 27.56 4.17 -43.72
N LYS A 10 27.89 4.60 -42.50
CA LYS A 10 27.59 3.85 -41.27
C LYS A 10 26.13 3.89 -40.83
N PHE A 11 25.26 4.64 -41.52
CA PHE A 11 23.84 4.76 -41.15
C PHE A 11 22.86 3.91 -41.99
N ALA A 12 23.27 3.35 -43.11
CA ALA A 12 22.35 2.70 -44.06
C ALA A 12 21.79 1.33 -43.63
N ASN A 13 22.39 0.63 -42.66
CA ASN A 13 22.12 -0.80 -42.38
C ASN A 13 21.38 -1.09 -41.06
N LYS A 14 20.45 -0.23 -40.63
CA LYS A 14 19.66 -0.43 -39.38
C LYS A 14 18.26 -1.04 -39.59
N THR A 15 17.87 -1.33 -40.83
CA THR A 15 16.50 -1.76 -41.23
C THR A 15 16.18 -3.24 -40.97
N ARG A 16 17.16 -4.13 -40.85
CA ARG A 16 16.89 -5.57 -40.61
C ARG A 16 16.30 -5.87 -39.23
N GLY A 17 16.60 -5.06 -38.21
CA GLY A 17 16.17 -5.31 -36.83
C GLY A 17 14.73 -4.95 -36.49
N SER A 18 14.10 -4.03 -37.23
CA SER A 18 12.70 -3.63 -37.03
C SER A 18 11.73 -4.63 -37.67
N ALA A 19 11.97 -5.01 -38.92
CA ALA A 19 11.14 -5.97 -39.65
C ALA A 19 11.02 -7.32 -38.94
N ILE A 20 12.13 -7.86 -38.41
CA ILE A 20 12.14 -9.12 -37.65
C ILE A 20 11.29 -8.99 -36.36
N LYS A 21 11.42 -7.87 -35.62
CA LYS A 21 10.62 -7.62 -34.41
C LYS A 21 9.13 -7.47 -34.72
N GLU A 22 8.79 -6.93 -35.88
CA GLU A 22 7.41 -6.80 -36.30
C GLU A 22 6.79 -8.14 -36.71
N ALA A 23 7.53 -8.98 -37.45
CA ALA A 23 7.10 -10.34 -37.79
C ALA A 23 6.77 -11.17 -36.53
N PHE A 24 7.67 -11.22 -35.54
CA PHE A 24 7.43 -11.90 -34.25
C PHE A 24 6.22 -11.32 -33.48
N ARG A 25 5.93 -10.03 -33.64
CA ARG A 25 4.77 -9.37 -33.00
C ARG A 25 3.46 -9.76 -33.69
N GLN A 26 3.47 -9.88 -35.02
CA GLN A 26 2.32 -10.35 -35.79
C GLN A 26 2.06 -11.84 -35.55
N GLU A 27 3.10 -12.67 -35.48
CA GLU A 27 3.00 -14.10 -35.17
C GLU A 27 2.40 -14.35 -33.78
N LYS A 28 2.91 -13.69 -32.74
CA LYS A 28 2.30 -13.74 -31.38
C LYS A 28 0.85 -13.25 -31.37
N LYS A 29 0.47 -12.29 -32.23
CA LYS A 29 -0.92 -11.83 -32.37
C LYS A 29 -1.80 -12.90 -33.00
N LYS A 30 -1.33 -13.58 -34.07
CA LYS A 30 -2.03 -14.72 -34.71
C LYS A 30 -2.23 -15.89 -33.74
N ILE A 31 -1.18 -16.31 -33.02
CA ILE A 31 -1.27 -17.37 -32.00
C ILE A 31 -2.30 -17.01 -30.91
N LYS A 32 -2.29 -15.76 -30.42
CA LYS A 32 -3.27 -15.31 -29.42
C LYS A 32 -4.70 -15.24 -29.96
N GLN A 33 -4.89 -14.93 -31.25
CA GLN A 33 -6.21 -14.97 -31.90
C GLN A 33 -6.71 -16.41 -32.07
N ALA A 34 -5.85 -17.33 -32.52
CA ALA A 34 -6.19 -18.75 -32.64
C ALA A 34 -6.58 -19.38 -31.29
N ALA A 35 -5.81 -19.12 -30.23
CA ALA A 35 -6.12 -19.59 -28.88
C ALA A 35 -7.46 -19.03 -28.35
N ARG A 36 -7.80 -17.78 -28.71
CA ARG A 36 -9.09 -17.17 -28.35
C ARG A 36 -10.25 -17.78 -29.13
N ALA A 37 -10.08 -17.99 -30.44
CA ALA A 37 -11.09 -18.66 -31.27
C ALA A 37 -11.38 -20.09 -30.77
N ALA A 38 -10.34 -20.88 -30.49
CA ALA A 38 -10.49 -22.21 -29.92
C ALA A 38 -11.20 -22.19 -28.55
N GLY A 39 -10.93 -21.20 -27.70
CA GLY A 39 -11.64 -21.00 -26.43
C GLY A 39 -13.11 -20.63 -26.62
N GLU A 40 -13.44 -19.82 -27.63
CA GLU A 40 -14.81 -19.44 -27.98
C GLU A 40 -15.59 -20.61 -28.62
N GLU A 41 -14.96 -21.45 -29.45
CA GLU A 41 -15.54 -22.70 -29.96
C GLU A 41 -15.80 -23.74 -28.86
N MET A 42 -14.84 -23.96 -27.95
CA MET A 42 -15.02 -24.84 -26.79
C MET A 42 -16.16 -24.34 -25.89
N ARG A 43 -16.33 -23.01 -25.78
CA ARG A 43 -17.47 -22.41 -25.06
C ARG A 43 -18.79 -22.61 -25.79
N LYS A 44 -18.83 -22.48 -27.13
CA LYS A 44 -20.04 -22.81 -27.94
C LYS A 44 -20.43 -24.29 -27.80
N LYS A 45 -19.49 -25.22 -28.02
CA LYS A 45 -19.72 -26.67 -27.86
C LYS A 45 -20.21 -27.02 -26.45
N LYS A 46 -19.71 -26.35 -25.41
CA LYS A 46 -20.18 -26.55 -24.02
C LYS A 46 -21.59 -25.98 -23.78
N ILE A 47 -21.95 -24.87 -24.44
CA ILE A 47 -23.31 -24.30 -24.40
C ILE A 47 -24.29 -25.18 -25.18
N GLU A 48 -23.89 -25.72 -26.33
CA GLU A 48 -24.69 -26.67 -27.14
C GLU A 48 -24.91 -27.99 -26.39
N LYS A 49 -23.87 -28.53 -25.74
CA LYS A 49 -23.99 -29.71 -24.85
C LYS A 49 -24.87 -29.43 -23.61
N MET A 50 -24.92 -28.18 -23.12
CA MET A 50 -25.88 -27.75 -22.08
C MET A 50 -27.31 -27.51 -22.59
N ARG A 51 -27.51 -27.33 -23.90
CA ARG A 51 -28.83 -27.11 -24.52
C ARG A 51 -29.50 -28.39 -25.03
N GLY A 52 -28.85 -29.55 -24.91
CA GLY A 52 -29.49 -30.85 -25.15
C GLY A 52 -29.77 -31.21 -26.61
N VAL A 53 -29.02 -30.65 -27.57
CA VAL A 53 -29.20 -30.92 -29.01
C VAL A 53 -27.92 -31.49 -29.65
N VAL A 54 -27.47 -32.65 -29.16
CA VAL A 54 -26.68 -33.64 -29.93
C VAL A 54 -27.02 -35.03 -29.39
N LYS A 55 -27.38 -35.98 -30.27
CA LYS A 55 -27.45 -37.41 -29.95
C LYS A 55 -26.02 -37.98 -29.98
N GLU A 56 -25.56 -38.60 -28.90
CA GLU A 56 -24.30 -39.36 -28.90
C GLU A 56 -24.56 -40.75 -29.50
N GLU A 57 -23.80 -41.16 -30.52
CA GLU A 57 -23.68 -42.56 -30.92
C GLU A 57 -22.59 -43.23 -30.06
N GLU A 58 -22.94 -44.35 -29.42
CA GLU A 58 -22.02 -45.08 -28.54
C GLU A 58 -21.03 -45.96 -29.33
N PRO A 59 -19.71 -45.87 -29.08
CA PRO A 59 -18.77 -46.90 -29.53
C PRO A 59 -18.78 -48.10 -28.58
N GLN A 60 -18.91 -49.30 -29.15
CA GLN A 60 -19.00 -50.57 -28.41
C GLN A 60 -17.70 -50.94 -27.65
N PRO A 61 -17.79 -51.73 -26.56
CA PRO A 61 -16.64 -52.06 -25.72
C PRO A 61 -15.71 -53.13 -26.32
N ALA A 62 -14.43 -52.80 -26.46
CA ALA A 62 -13.38 -53.76 -26.80
C ALA A 62 -12.89 -54.56 -25.57
N LYS A 63 -12.57 -55.84 -25.77
CA LYS A 63 -12.31 -56.82 -24.70
C LYS A 63 -10.94 -56.65 -24.01
N ALA A 64 -10.87 -57.12 -22.77
CA ALA A 64 -9.71 -57.05 -21.89
C ALA A 64 -8.47 -57.81 -22.39
N LYS A 65 -7.28 -57.43 -21.89
CA LYS A 65 -6.18 -58.36 -21.61
C LYS A 65 -5.14 -57.84 -20.60
N PHE A 66 -4.78 -58.76 -19.71
CA PHE A 66 -3.51 -58.88 -18.97
C PHE A 66 -3.20 -57.99 -17.75
N ARG A 67 -2.64 -58.65 -16.74
CA ARG A 67 -2.25 -58.17 -15.41
C ARG A 67 -0.94 -58.89 -15.05
N PRO A 68 0.04 -58.23 -14.42
CA PRO A 68 0.93 -58.94 -13.50
C PRO A 68 0.72 -58.52 -12.05
N GLN A 69 0.81 -59.50 -11.15
CA GLN A 69 1.11 -59.31 -9.72
C GLN A 69 2.66 -59.32 -9.58
N ASP A 70 3.35 -59.09 -8.46
CA ASP A 70 3.03 -58.91 -7.04
C ASP A 70 4.23 -58.20 -6.34
N LYS A 71 4.07 -57.81 -5.05
CA LYS A 71 5.02 -57.98 -3.91
C LYS A 71 5.02 -56.81 -2.90
N GLY A 72 4.47 -57.09 -1.71
CA GLY A 72 5.20 -56.87 -0.44
C GLY A 72 5.09 -55.53 0.33
N LYS A 73 4.17 -55.52 1.31
CA LYS A 73 4.03 -54.76 2.61
C LYS A 73 5.33 -54.31 3.34
N PRO A 74 5.31 -53.48 4.44
CA PRO A 74 4.19 -52.92 5.28
C PRO A 74 4.27 -51.38 5.57
N GLY A 75 3.47 -50.71 6.43
CA GLY A 75 2.19 -51.10 7.06
C GLY A 75 1.73 -50.51 8.43
N THR A 76 2.11 -49.28 8.87
CA THR A 76 1.74 -48.68 10.20
C THR A 76 1.30 -47.18 10.11
N PRO A 77 0.58 -46.58 11.08
CA PRO A 77 -0.87 -46.71 11.17
C PRO A 77 -1.64 -45.36 11.21
N THR A 78 -2.93 -45.39 10.85
CA THR A 78 -3.83 -44.24 10.92
C THR A 78 -4.36 -44.00 12.35
N LYS A 79 -4.25 -42.77 12.87
CA LYS A 79 -4.99 -42.33 14.07
C LYS A 79 -6.23 -41.54 13.66
N LYS A 80 -7.42 -42.14 13.89
CA LYS A 80 -8.69 -41.41 13.97
C LYS A 80 -8.73 -40.61 15.28
N TYR A 81 -9.36 -39.44 15.25
CA TYR A 81 -9.84 -38.76 16.45
C TYR A 81 -11.28 -38.27 16.22
N GLU A 82 -12.23 -38.92 16.90
CA GLU A 82 -13.56 -38.39 17.18
C GLU A 82 -13.65 -38.01 18.66
N VAL A 83 -13.83 -36.73 18.99
CA VAL A 83 -14.49 -36.25 20.22
C VAL A 83 -15.10 -34.88 19.85
N ARG A 84 -16.39 -34.77 19.56
CA ARG A 84 -17.55 -34.62 20.48
C ARG A 84 -17.54 -33.28 21.25
N ALA A 85 -18.51 -32.42 20.95
CA ALA A 85 -18.69 -31.12 21.61
C ALA A 85 -19.47 -31.22 22.95
N PRO A 86 -19.23 -30.32 23.92
CA PRO A 86 -20.10 -30.14 25.08
C PRO A 86 -21.16 -29.04 24.85
N LYS A 87 -22.37 -29.26 25.36
CA LYS A 87 -23.47 -28.27 25.39
C LYS A 87 -23.40 -27.41 26.67
N LYS A 88 -24.09 -26.27 26.63
CA LYS A 88 -24.38 -25.39 27.79
C LYS A 88 -24.95 -26.16 28.98
N GLN A 89 -24.64 -25.69 30.19
CA GLN A 89 -25.61 -25.67 31.29
C GLN A 89 -25.63 -24.31 31.98
N VAL A 90 -26.80 -23.97 32.49
CA VAL A 90 -27.14 -22.75 33.24
C VAL A 90 -27.28 -23.15 34.70
N ASN A 91 -26.90 -22.28 35.64
CA ASN A 91 -27.50 -22.32 36.98
C ASN A 91 -27.66 -20.89 37.53
N ARG A 92 -28.88 -20.60 37.99
CA ARG A 92 -29.21 -19.47 38.87
C ARG A 92 -29.05 -19.93 40.32
N ARG A 93 -28.80 -18.98 41.22
CA ARG A 93 -29.42 -18.91 42.56
C ARG A 93 -29.23 -17.49 43.12
N ASP A 94 -30.22 -17.05 43.90
CA ASP A 94 -30.44 -15.69 44.36
C ASP A 94 -30.03 -15.48 45.84
N THR A 95 -30.42 -14.31 46.40
CA THR A 95 -30.38 -13.87 47.83
C THR A 95 -29.01 -13.35 48.32
N SER A 96 -28.88 -12.30 49.14
CA SER A 96 -29.81 -11.32 49.78
C SER A 96 -29.01 -10.04 50.19
N ALA A 97 -29.45 -8.82 49.88
CA ALA A 97 -30.28 -7.88 50.69
C ALA A 97 -29.52 -6.91 51.64
N ALA A 98 -30.01 -5.65 51.72
CA ALA A 98 -29.68 -4.55 52.68
C ALA A 98 -28.26 -3.92 52.63
N SER A 99 -28.03 -2.61 52.87
CA SER A 99 -28.93 -1.43 53.06
C SER A 99 -28.14 -0.10 53.05
N ASP A 100 -28.69 0.98 52.47
CA ASP A 100 -28.25 2.39 52.69
C ASP A 100 -28.74 2.92 54.07
N PRO A 101 -28.24 4.07 54.60
CA PRO A 101 -28.84 5.37 54.24
C PRO A 101 -27.92 6.65 54.22
N ALA A 102 -28.11 7.44 53.16
CA ALA A 102 -28.28 8.90 53.04
C ALA A 102 -27.66 9.96 54.03
N ALA A 103 -27.03 10.99 53.43
CA ALA A 103 -27.25 12.44 53.62
C ALA A 103 -26.63 13.19 52.40
N ALA A 104 -27.28 14.08 51.61
CA ALA A 104 -27.97 15.36 51.90
C ALA A 104 -26.99 16.48 52.37
N ASP A 105 -26.98 17.72 51.88
CA ASP A 105 -27.67 18.42 50.76
C ASP A 105 -26.89 19.71 50.39
N THR A 106 -27.10 20.29 49.20
CA THR A 106 -27.34 21.74 48.90
C THR A 106 -26.93 22.19 47.49
N LYS A 107 -27.81 23.04 46.91
CA LYS A 107 -27.72 23.60 45.56
C LYS A 107 -26.92 24.91 45.51
N LYS A 108 -26.27 25.21 44.38
CA LYS A 108 -26.36 26.58 43.79
C LYS A 108 -26.11 26.63 42.29
N SER A 109 -26.91 27.48 41.64
CA SER A 109 -26.95 27.72 40.19
C SER A 109 -26.04 28.90 39.81
N SER A 110 -25.34 28.80 38.68
CA SER A 110 -24.89 30.00 37.96
C SER A 110 -24.86 29.78 36.43
N ARG A 111 -25.73 30.50 35.71
CA ARG A 111 -25.73 30.58 34.25
C ARG A 111 -24.43 31.26 33.77
N LYS A 112 -23.68 30.63 32.87
CA LYS A 112 -22.75 31.35 31.96
C LYS A 112 -23.17 31.14 30.50
N LYS A 113 -23.33 32.26 29.78
CA LYS A 113 -23.73 32.31 28.37
C LYS A 113 -22.63 31.69 27.50
N LYS A 114 -23.01 30.85 26.53
CA LYS A 114 -22.10 30.46 25.43
C LYS A 114 -21.91 31.67 24.51
N PRO A 115 -20.69 31.93 24.00
CA PRO A 115 -20.50 32.92 22.95
C PRO A 115 -21.13 32.43 21.64
N ASP A 116 -21.86 33.32 20.97
CA ASP A 116 -22.38 33.09 19.63
C ASP A 116 -21.21 33.03 18.64
N ASN A 117 -21.05 31.90 17.96
CA ASN A 117 -20.00 31.71 16.97
C ASN A 117 -20.64 31.31 15.65
N ARG A 118 -21.24 32.30 14.97
CA ARG A 118 -21.67 32.25 13.58
C ARG A 118 -20.46 32.07 12.65
N VAL A 119 -19.89 30.87 12.68
CA VAL A 119 -18.94 30.42 11.65
C VAL A 119 -19.75 30.19 10.39
N LEU A 120 -19.37 30.88 9.32
CA LEU A 120 -19.98 30.77 8.00
C LEU A 120 -20.02 29.30 7.57
N ASN A 121 -21.24 28.80 7.31
CA ASN A 121 -21.44 27.50 6.67
C ASN A 121 -21.00 27.60 5.21
N ALA A 122 -19.70 27.42 4.97
CA ALA A 122 -19.21 27.06 3.65
C ALA A 122 -19.57 25.59 3.41
N ASP A 123 -20.51 25.35 2.49
CA ASP A 123 -20.95 24.02 2.08
C ASP A 123 -19.82 23.24 1.42
N PHE A 124 -19.02 22.56 2.24
CA PHE A 124 -18.00 21.63 1.76
C PHE A 124 -18.60 20.22 1.66
N PRO A 125 -18.38 19.51 0.53
CA PRO A 125 -18.99 18.22 0.31
C PRO A 125 -18.58 17.23 1.41
N LYS A 126 -19.60 16.54 1.96
CA LYS A 126 -19.40 15.40 2.87
C LYS A 126 -18.55 14.35 2.15
N PRO A 127 -17.71 13.58 2.87
CA PRO A 127 -16.88 12.55 2.23
C PRO A 127 -17.76 11.51 1.53
N GLU A 128 -17.81 11.58 0.21
CA GLU A 128 -18.60 10.66 -0.61
C GLU A 128 -18.08 9.24 -0.45
N ASN A 129 -18.99 8.31 -0.11
CA ASN A 129 -18.74 6.90 -0.35
C ASN A 129 -18.55 6.73 -1.86
N LYS A 130 -17.33 6.41 -2.30
CA LYS A 130 -17.06 6.07 -3.71
C LYS A 130 -18.10 5.02 -4.17
N PRO A 131 -18.77 5.23 -5.31
CA PRO A 131 -19.72 4.25 -5.80
C PRO A 131 -19.01 2.92 -6.12
N LEU A 132 -19.68 1.80 -5.81
CA LEU A 132 -19.16 0.42 -5.96
C LEU A 132 -18.93 0.00 -7.43
N THR A 133 -19.05 0.93 -8.37
CA THR A 133 -19.00 0.75 -9.82
C THR A 133 -17.61 0.97 -10.44
N GLU A 134 -16.63 1.51 -9.71
CA GLU A 134 -15.24 1.60 -10.22
C GLU A 134 -14.59 0.21 -10.33
N SER A 135 -14.49 -0.28 -11.57
CA SER A 135 -13.85 -1.56 -11.89
C SER A 135 -12.35 -1.54 -11.59
N MET A 136 -11.85 -2.48 -10.77
CA MET A 136 -10.45 -2.54 -10.35
C MET A 136 -9.82 -3.93 -10.53
N PRO A 137 -8.48 -4.04 -10.63
CA PRO A 137 -7.82 -5.35 -10.68
C PRO A 137 -8.09 -6.21 -9.44
N LEU A 138 -8.31 -7.51 -9.62
CA LEU A 138 -8.59 -8.48 -8.57
C LEU A 138 -7.52 -8.47 -7.46
N ASN A 139 -6.24 -8.34 -7.82
CA ASN A 139 -5.18 -8.20 -6.80
C ASN A 139 -5.24 -6.89 -5.99
N LYS A 140 -5.81 -5.80 -6.55
CA LYS A 140 -6.07 -4.56 -5.81
C LYS A 140 -7.29 -4.75 -4.91
N PHE A 141 -8.36 -5.38 -5.40
CA PHE A 141 -9.56 -5.66 -4.61
C PHE A 141 -9.24 -6.49 -3.35
N ILE A 142 -8.52 -7.60 -3.50
CA ILE A 142 -8.14 -8.48 -2.38
C ILE A 142 -7.21 -7.76 -1.37
N ALA A 143 -6.35 -6.86 -1.84
CA ALA A 143 -5.54 -6.04 -0.94
C ALA A 143 -6.38 -5.01 -0.18
N HIS A 144 -7.37 -4.40 -0.85
CA HIS A 144 -8.32 -3.45 -0.27
C HIS A 144 -9.40 -4.11 0.62
N SER A 145 -9.55 -5.43 0.57
CA SER A 145 -10.36 -6.20 1.54
C SER A 145 -9.58 -6.57 2.81
N GLY A 146 -8.35 -6.08 2.97
CA GLY A 146 -7.53 -6.28 4.18
C GLY A 146 -6.92 -7.67 4.34
N VAL A 147 -7.17 -8.61 3.42
CA VAL A 147 -6.75 -10.02 3.56
C VAL A 147 -5.23 -10.20 3.52
N CYS A 148 -4.54 -9.50 2.61
CA CYS A 148 -3.11 -9.68 2.36
C CYS A 148 -2.50 -8.49 1.61
N GLY A 149 -1.19 -8.49 1.40
CA GLY A 149 -0.52 -7.50 0.55
C GLY A 149 -0.82 -7.72 -0.94
N ARG A 150 -0.77 -6.67 -1.78
CA ARG A 150 -1.09 -6.76 -3.23
C ARG A 150 -0.24 -7.77 -4.01
N ARG A 151 0.99 -8.07 -3.58
CA ARG A 151 1.86 -9.09 -4.19
C ARG A 151 1.40 -10.50 -3.84
N GLU A 152 1.21 -10.77 -2.55
CA GLU A 152 0.63 -12.01 -2.03
C GLU A 152 -0.77 -12.27 -2.63
N ALA A 153 -1.61 -11.25 -2.76
CA ALA A 153 -2.89 -11.35 -3.46
C ALA A 153 -2.75 -11.81 -4.92
N ALA A 154 -1.70 -11.37 -5.63
CA ALA A 154 -1.42 -11.82 -6.99
C ALA A 154 -0.88 -13.26 -7.04
N GLU A 155 -0.20 -13.73 -6.00
CA GLU A 155 0.21 -15.13 -5.84
C GLU A 155 -1.01 -16.02 -5.56
N LEU A 156 -1.87 -15.65 -4.61
CA LEU A 156 -3.11 -16.38 -4.29
C LEU A 156 -4.04 -16.54 -5.50
N VAL A 157 -4.12 -15.53 -6.37
CA VAL A 157 -4.86 -15.60 -7.64
C VAL A 157 -4.18 -16.59 -8.61
N LYS A 158 -2.87 -16.51 -8.83
CA LYS A 158 -2.13 -17.46 -9.68
C LYS A 158 -2.23 -18.91 -9.20
N GLU A 159 -2.29 -19.13 -7.89
CA GLU A 159 -2.48 -20.45 -7.27
C GLU A 159 -3.92 -20.98 -7.38
N GLY A 160 -4.86 -20.21 -7.94
CA GLY A 160 -6.27 -20.62 -8.05
C GLY A 160 -7.00 -20.69 -6.71
N LYS A 161 -6.50 -20.00 -5.67
CA LYS A 161 -7.10 -19.90 -4.33
C LYS A 161 -8.18 -18.81 -4.23
N VAL A 162 -8.58 -18.25 -5.37
CA VAL A 162 -9.56 -17.17 -5.51
C VAL A 162 -10.63 -17.54 -6.55
N THR A 163 -11.90 -17.33 -6.21
CA THR A 163 -13.02 -17.41 -7.15
C THR A 163 -13.79 -16.09 -7.22
N VAL A 164 -14.32 -15.78 -8.40
CA VAL A 164 -15.19 -14.63 -8.66
C VAL A 164 -16.51 -15.18 -9.20
N ASN A 165 -17.62 -14.90 -8.53
CA ASN A 165 -18.97 -15.42 -8.84
C ASN A 165 -19.07 -16.96 -8.94
N GLY A 166 -18.08 -17.69 -8.39
CA GLY A 166 -17.98 -19.16 -8.44
C GLY A 166 -16.84 -19.66 -9.34
N ASP A 167 -16.44 -18.89 -10.36
CA ASP A 167 -15.39 -19.28 -11.30
C ASP A 167 -13.99 -19.01 -10.74
N LYS A 168 -13.05 -19.96 -10.94
CA LYS A 168 -11.64 -19.77 -10.57
C LYS A 168 -10.96 -18.82 -11.55
N VAL A 169 -10.37 -17.75 -11.02
CA VAL A 169 -9.63 -16.76 -11.80
C VAL A 169 -8.15 -16.88 -11.50
N PHE A 170 -7.33 -16.97 -12.56
CA PHE A 170 -5.86 -17.12 -12.47
C PHE A 170 -5.09 -15.86 -12.88
N GLU A 171 -5.77 -14.83 -13.38
CA GLU A 171 -5.17 -13.57 -13.80
C GLU A 171 -5.27 -12.49 -12.69
N PRO A 172 -4.15 -12.07 -12.05
CA PRO A 172 -4.19 -11.03 -11.01
C PRO A 172 -4.70 -9.66 -11.48
N GLY A 173 -4.64 -9.43 -12.80
CA GLY A 173 -5.14 -8.24 -13.47
C GLY A 173 -6.61 -8.31 -13.90
N TYR A 174 -7.29 -9.44 -13.67
CA TYR A 174 -8.72 -9.60 -13.97
C TYR A 174 -9.50 -8.46 -13.30
N LYS A 175 -10.37 -7.79 -14.06
CA LYS A 175 -11.12 -6.64 -13.55
C LYS A 175 -12.37 -7.10 -12.83
N VAL A 176 -12.54 -6.62 -11.59
CA VAL A 176 -13.70 -6.89 -10.76
C VAL A 176 -14.38 -5.61 -10.30
N ASN A 177 -15.70 -5.70 -10.06
CA ASN A 177 -16.53 -4.62 -9.55
C ASN A 177 -16.93 -4.88 -8.09
N GLY A 178 -17.35 -3.84 -7.37
CA GLY A 178 -17.74 -3.94 -5.95
C GLY A 178 -18.99 -4.77 -5.67
N THR A 179 -19.69 -5.22 -6.70
CA THR A 179 -20.91 -6.03 -6.64
C THR A 179 -20.67 -7.54 -6.79
N GLU A 180 -19.47 -7.97 -7.20
CA GLU A 180 -19.18 -9.37 -7.49
C GLU A 180 -18.86 -10.18 -6.24
N LYS A 181 -19.27 -11.46 -6.23
CA LYS A 181 -19.01 -12.37 -5.12
C LYS A 181 -17.59 -12.93 -5.22
N ILE A 182 -16.65 -12.24 -4.58
CA ILE A 182 -15.23 -12.64 -4.54
C ILE A 182 -14.97 -13.47 -3.29
N VAL A 183 -14.37 -14.65 -3.45
CA VAL A 183 -14.07 -15.60 -2.37
C VAL A 183 -12.58 -15.95 -2.43
N VAL A 184 -11.89 -15.82 -1.29
CA VAL A 184 -10.46 -16.09 -1.14
C VAL A 184 -10.27 -17.15 -0.06
N LYS A 185 -9.56 -18.25 -0.36
CA LYS A 185 -9.35 -19.39 0.56
C LYS A 185 -10.67 -19.89 1.20
N GLY A 186 -11.77 -19.89 0.44
CA GLY A 186 -13.10 -20.34 0.88
C GLY A 186 -13.94 -19.31 1.67
N LYS A 187 -13.40 -18.12 1.99
CA LYS A 187 -14.15 -17.04 2.67
C LYS A 187 -14.51 -15.93 1.69
N GLN A 188 -15.75 -15.45 1.71
CA GLN A 188 -16.15 -14.27 0.94
C GLN A 188 -15.47 -13.02 1.52
N VAL A 189 -14.99 -12.16 0.64
CA VAL A 189 -14.24 -10.94 1.01
C VAL A 189 -14.98 -9.69 0.54
N PHE A 190 -14.88 -8.63 1.34
CA PHE A 190 -15.53 -7.34 1.08
C PHE A 190 -14.49 -6.22 1.21
N LEU A 191 -14.67 -5.13 0.47
CA LEU A 191 -13.80 -3.95 0.62
C LEU A 191 -13.92 -3.39 2.05
N GLN A 192 -12.78 -3.02 2.64
CA GLN A 192 -12.76 -2.30 3.92
C GLN A 192 -13.52 -0.98 3.75
N ARG A 193 -14.55 -0.76 4.59
CA ARG A 193 -15.35 0.47 4.58
C ARG A 193 -14.71 1.57 5.43
N ASN A 194 -13.97 1.19 6.47
CA ASN A 194 -13.34 2.13 7.39
C ASN A 194 -11.94 2.50 6.88
N SER A 195 -11.75 3.77 6.52
CA SER A 195 -10.40 4.28 6.24
C SER A 195 -9.74 4.70 7.55
N VAL A 196 -8.59 4.10 7.87
CA VAL A 196 -7.82 4.38 9.09
C VAL A 196 -6.59 5.21 8.73
N TYR A 197 -6.30 6.24 9.52
CA TYR A 197 -5.14 7.13 9.33
C TYR A 197 -4.44 7.37 10.67
N ILE A 198 -3.24 6.81 10.83
CA ILE A 198 -2.46 6.83 12.06
C ILE A 198 -1.17 7.63 11.84
N LEU A 199 -0.93 8.64 12.66
CA LEU A 199 0.31 9.40 12.71
C LEU A 199 1.19 8.85 13.83
N LEU A 200 2.26 8.15 13.46
CA LEU A 200 3.27 7.60 14.36
C LEU A 200 4.46 8.57 14.47
N ASN A 201 4.94 8.83 15.69
CA ASN A 201 6.24 9.45 15.90
C ASN A 201 7.30 8.35 16.07
N LYS A 202 7.88 7.90 14.95
CA LYS A 202 8.75 6.72 14.87
C LYS A 202 10.02 6.89 15.75
N PRO A 203 10.34 5.91 16.62
CA PRO A 203 11.60 5.83 17.37
C PRO A 203 12.78 5.28 16.53
N LYS A 204 14.00 5.37 17.08
CA LYS A 204 15.18 4.66 16.55
C LYS A 204 15.00 3.16 16.73
N ASP A 205 15.73 2.35 15.95
CA ASP A 205 15.75 0.88 16.00
C ASP A 205 14.48 0.13 15.60
N PHE A 206 13.54 0.81 14.95
CA PHE A 206 12.37 0.18 14.32
C PHE A 206 12.44 0.29 12.80
N ILE A 207 12.09 -0.77 12.09
CA ILE A 207 12.10 -0.82 10.62
C ILE A 207 10.72 -0.49 10.04
N THR A 208 10.67 0.33 8.99
CA THR A 208 9.44 0.63 8.25
C THR A 208 9.14 -0.45 7.21
N THR A 209 8.68 -1.61 7.69
CA THR A 209 8.14 -2.72 6.88
C THR A 209 6.85 -3.26 7.52
N ALA A 210 6.02 -3.95 6.74
CA ALA A 210 4.84 -4.65 7.22
C ALA A 210 5.12 -6.11 7.62
N ASN A 211 6.27 -6.67 7.20
CA ASN A 211 6.77 -7.99 7.58
C ASN A 211 8.31 -7.95 7.49
N ASP A 212 9.01 -8.52 8.48
CA ASP A 212 10.47 -8.60 8.54
C ASP A 212 10.88 -10.08 8.74
N PRO A 213 11.46 -10.75 7.73
CA PRO A 213 11.85 -12.17 7.83
C PRO A 213 12.89 -12.47 8.91
N GLU A 214 13.64 -11.46 9.37
CA GLU A 214 14.69 -11.59 10.37
C GLU A 214 14.18 -11.28 11.80
N GLY A 215 12.87 -11.12 11.99
CA GLY A 215 12.24 -10.94 13.30
C GLY A 215 12.59 -9.64 14.01
N ARG A 216 13.09 -8.63 13.30
CA ARG A 216 13.48 -7.34 13.87
C ARG A 216 12.24 -6.48 14.18
N LYS A 217 12.36 -5.58 15.15
CA LYS A 217 11.29 -4.65 15.55
C LYS A 217 10.81 -3.79 14.37
N THR A 218 9.50 -3.80 14.12
CA THR A 218 8.83 -3.12 13.01
C THR A 218 7.91 -2.00 13.50
N VAL A 219 7.65 -0.99 12.66
CA VAL A 219 6.66 0.05 12.99
C VAL A 219 5.24 -0.50 13.21
N MET A 220 4.95 -1.72 12.76
CA MET A 220 3.66 -2.39 13.01
C MET A 220 3.51 -2.79 14.49
N ASP A 221 4.61 -3.17 15.16
CA ASP A 221 4.60 -3.55 16.58
C ASP A 221 4.19 -2.39 17.50
N LEU A 222 4.43 -1.15 17.06
CA LEU A 222 4.05 0.08 17.76
C LEU A 222 2.57 0.43 17.59
N VAL A 223 1.92 -0.02 16.51
CA VAL A 223 0.51 0.28 16.20
C VAL A 223 -0.41 -0.94 16.27
N LYS A 224 0.09 -2.11 16.70
CA LYS A 224 -0.64 -3.38 16.72
C LYS A 224 -1.98 -3.35 17.47
N ASN A 225 -2.09 -2.50 18.50
CA ASN A 225 -3.30 -2.34 19.32
C ASN A 225 -4.13 -1.10 18.89
N ALA A 226 -3.80 -0.44 17.78
CA ALA A 226 -4.49 0.77 17.33
C ALA A 226 -5.82 0.43 16.62
N THR A 227 -5.85 -0.64 15.84
CA THR A 227 -7.00 -0.97 14.98
C THR A 227 -6.97 -2.45 14.58
N GLU A 228 -8.15 -3.00 14.32
CA GLU A 228 -8.32 -4.32 13.70
C GLU A 228 -8.09 -4.28 12.17
N GLU A 229 -8.17 -3.09 11.57
CA GLU A 229 -8.05 -2.90 10.12
C GLU A 229 -6.59 -2.97 9.65
N ARG A 230 -6.31 -3.71 8.57
CA ARG A 230 -4.96 -3.88 8.03
C ARG A 230 -4.35 -2.59 7.44
N VAL A 231 -3.66 -1.80 8.27
CA VAL A 231 -2.87 -0.62 7.85
C VAL A 231 -1.46 -0.98 7.37
N TYR A 232 -0.80 -0.04 6.69
CA TYR A 232 0.60 -0.13 6.26
C TYR A 232 1.25 1.27 6.20
N PRO A 233 2.58 1.38 6.29
CA PRO A 233 3.27 2.67 6.28
C PRO A 233 3.23 3.36 4.91
N VAL A 234 3.02 4.68 4.95
CA VAL A 234 3.06 5.59 3.80
C VAL A 234 4.50 6.05 3.60
N GLY A 235 5.18 5.40 2.67
CA GLY A 235 6.61 5.59 2.44
C GLY A 235 7.45 4.88 3.50
N ARG A 236 8.71 5.28 3.65
CA ARG A 236 9.67 4.66 4.58
C ARG A 236 10.45 5.71 5.36
N LEU A 237 10.93 5.31 6.53
CA LEU A 237 12.04 5.94 7.24
C LEU A 237 13.08 4.84 7.52
N ASP A 238 14.36 5.18 7.48
CA ASP A 238 15.42 4.22 7.82
C ASP A 238 15.34 3.82 9.30
N ARG A 239 15.95 2.68 9.65
CA ARG A 239 15.95 2.13 11.02
C ARG A 239 16.30 3.18 12.08
N ASN A 240 17.38 3.93 11.84
CA ASN A 240 17.93 4.92 12.78
C ASN A 240 17.36 6.34 12.59
N THR A 241 16.48 6.52 11.59
CA THR A 241 15.79 7.78 11.32
C THR A 241 14.48 7.84 12.11
N THR A 242 14.22 8.96 12.77
CA THR A 242 13.06 9.14 13.66
C THR A 242 12.02 10.09 13.06
N GLY A 243 10.90 10.28 13.74
CA GLY A 243 9.93 11.34 13.44
C GLY A 243 8.66 10.85 12.74
N VAL A 244 7.98 11.78 12.07
CA VAL A 244 6.63 11.59 11.52
C VAL A 244 6.59 10.46 10.49
N LEU A 245 5.74 9.46 10.73
CA LEU A 245 5.37 8.43 9.76
C LEU A 245 3.85 8.25 9.77
N LEU A 246 3.23 8.38 8.59
CA LEU A 246 1.82 8.08 8.40
C LEU A 246 1.65 6.58 8.11
N LEU A 247 0.63 5.96 8.68
CA LEU A 247 0.16 4.61 8.34
C LEU A 247 -1.33 4.68 7.98
N THR A 248 -1.74 3.92 6.96
CA THR A 248 -3.15 3.88 6.51
C THR A 248 -3.47 2.58 5.79
N ASN A 249 -4.76 2.29 5.60
CA ASN A 249 -5.24 1.31 4.63
C ASN A 249 -5.68 1.95 3.29
N ASP A 250 -5.84 3.28 3.22
CA ASP A 250 -6.18 4.03 1.99
C ASP A 250 -5.00 4.04 1.00
N GLY A 251 -5.01 3.09 0.07
CA GLY A 251 -3.95 2.90 -0.91
C GLY A 251 -3.84 4.00 -1.96
N GLU A 252 -4.93 4.73 -2.20
CA GLU A 252 -4.94 5.84 -3.15
C GLU A 252 -4.29 7.08 -2.54
N LEU A 253 -4.59 7.37 -1.27
CA LEU A 253 -3.88 8.41 -0.53
C LEU A 253 -2.41 8.03 -0.33
N ALA A 254 -2.12 6.79 0.07
CA ALA A 254 -0.74 6.32 0.22
C ALA A 254 0.08 6.46 -1.08
N GLN A 255 -0.50 6.14 -2.24
CA GLN A 255 0.14 6.35 -3.53
C GLN A 255 0.35 7.84 -3.84
N LYS A 256 -0.67 8.68 -3.64
CA LYS A 256 -0.57 10.15 -3.83
C LYS A 256 0.51 10.79 -2.96
N LEU A 257 0.68 10.30 -1.73
CA LEU A 257 1.63 10.85 -0.77
C LEU A 257 3.08 10.36 -0.96
N THR A 258 3.30 9.32 -1.78
CA THR A 258 4.62 8.68 -1.95
C THR A 258 5.17 8.73 -3.37
N HIS A 259 4.32 8.89 -4.38
CA HIS A 259 4.76 8.91 -5.78
C HIS A 259 5.51 10.22 -6.11
N PRO A 260 6.70 10.18 -6.73
CA PRO A 260 7.55 11.37 -6.93
C PRO A 260 6.86 12.53 -7.66
N SER A 261 5.97 12.24 -8.62
CA SER A 261 5.27 13.26 -9.43
C SER A 261 4.32 14.19 -8.67
N PHE A 262 4.12 13.97 -7.37
CA PHE A 262 3.31 14.83 -6.51
C PHE A 262 4.17 15.74 -5.61
N GLU A 263 5.50 15.59 -5.64
CA GLU A 263 6.46 16.50 -5.01
C GLU A 263 6.16 16.80 -3.52
N ILE A 264 5.69 15.78 -2.81
CA ILE A 264 5.22 15.91 -1.43
C ILE A 264 6.37 16.29 -0.49
N LYS A 265 6.32 17.53 0.01
CA LYS A 265 7.29 18.12 0.91
C LYS A 265 7.46 17.31 2.20
N LYS A 266 8.72 17.16 2.61
CA LYS A 266 9.17 16.54 3.86
C LYS A 266 10.16 17.51 4.49
N ILE A 267 10.01 17.82 5.78
CA ILE A 267 11.03 18.60 6.50
C ILE A 267 11.73 17.66 7.48
N TYR A 268 13.05 17.71 7.47
CA TYR A 268 13.91 16.99 8.37
C TYR A 268 14.74 17.96 9.21
N GLU A 269 14.98 17.57 10.46
CA GLU A 269 15.98 18.12 11.36
C GLU A 269 17.16 17.15 11.34
N VAL A 270 18.35 17.68 11.06
CA VAL A 270 19.58 16.91 10.83
C VAL A 270 20.63 17.36 11.82
N THR A 271 21.13 16.44 12.65
CA THR A 271 22.23 16.69 13.59
C THR A 271 23.51 16.08 13.03
N LEU A 272 24.56 16.88 12.93
CA LEU A 272 25.82 16.54 12.26
C LEU A 272 26.97 16.41 13.27
N ASP A 273 28.11 15.91 12.80
CA ASP A 273 29.37 15.80 13.55
C ASP A 273 30.02 17.15 13.87
N LYS A 274 29.85 18.13 12.97
CA LYS A 274 30.55 19.42 13.00
C LYS A 274 29.67 20.55 12.48
N PRO A 275 30.02 21.83 12.75
CA PRO A 275 29.27 22.99 12.28
C PRO A 275 29.20 23.07 10.75
N VAL A 276 28.02 23.32 10.18
CA VAL A 276 27.86 23.52 8.74
C VAL A 276 28.22 24.95 8.34
N THR A 277 28.98 25.10 7.25
CA THR A 277 29.30 26.42 6.70
C THR A 277 28.13 27.00 5.88
N LYS A 278 28.06 28.34 5.75
CA LYS A 278 27.04 28.97 4.89
C LYS A 278 27.17 28.53 3.43
N LYS A 279 28.41 28.41 2.94
CA LYS A 279 28.73 27.94 1.58
C LYS A 279 28.19 26.54 1.29
N ASP A 280 28.24 25.63 2.27
CA ASP A 280 27.71 24.27 2.10
C ASP A 280 26.18 24.28 2.11
N LEU A 281 25.53 25.13 2.92
CA LEU A 281 24.08 25.34 2.84
C LEU A 281 23.64 25.91 1.49
N GLU A 282 24.39 26.90 0.96
CA GLU A 282 24.19 27.45 -0.38
C GLU A 282 24.34 26.35 -1.45
N SER A 283 25.36 25.50 -1.34
CA SER A 283 25.56 24.35 -2.24
C SER A 283 24.40 23.34 -2.20
N ILE A 284 23.80 23.10 -1.03
CA ILE A 284 22.61 22.24 -0.86
C ILE A 284 21.36 22.88 -1.52
N LEU A 285 21.25 24.21 -1.45
CA LEU A 285 20.17 25.00 -2.04
C LEU A 285 20.31 25.15 -3.56
N GLU A 286 21.51 25.26 -4.10
CA GLU A 286 21.77 25.25 -5.55
C GLU A 286 21.56 23.85 -6.12
N GLY A 287 22.07 22.84 -5.42
CA GLY A 287 21.87 21.41 -5.67
C GLY A 287 23.19 20.66 -5.87
N VAL A 288 23.21 19.39 -5.49
CA VAL A 288 24.41 18.52 -5.51
C VAL A 288 24.22 17.32 -6.43
N THR A 289 25.29 16.90 -7.10
CA THR A 289 25.29 15.71 -7.96
C THR A 289 25.77 14.49 -7.18
N LEU A 290 24.83 13.61 -6.84
CA LEU A 290 25.12 12.33 -6.19
C LEU A 290 25.33 11.21 -7.21
N GLU A 291 25.79 10.06 -6.72
CA GLU A 291 26.04 8.82 -7.50
C GLU A 291 24.88 8.40 -8.42
N ASP A 292 23.63 8.63 -8.01
CA ASP A 292 22.42 8.26 -8.75
C ASP A 292 21.83 9.45 -9.55
N GLY A 293 22.46 10.63 -9.52
CA GLY A 293 22.09 11.86 -10.25
C GLY A 293 21.75 13.06 -9.36
N PHE A 294 21.58 14.24 -9.98
CA PHE A 294 21.34 15.53 -9.34
C PHE A 294 20.19 15.53 -8.31
N VAL A 295 20.36 16.26 -7.20
CA VAL A 295 19.31 16.54 -6.21
C VAL A 295 19.44 17.97 -5.67
N LYS A 296 18.30 18.60 -5.38
CA LYS A 296 18.21 19.96 -4.82
C LYS A 296 17.31 19.94 -3.59
N ALA A 297 17.65 20.72 -2.56
CA ALA A 297 16.74 20.99 -1.45
C ALA A 297 15.72 22.09 -1.83
N ASP A 298 14.51 22.00 -1.31
CA ASP A 298 13.50 23.06 -1.49
C ASP A 298 13.78 24.26 -0.57
N ALA A 299 14.32 23.98 0.62
CA ALA A 299 14.86 24.94 1.58
C ALA A 299 15.87 24.25 2.51
N ALA A 300 16.84 25.00 3.03
CA ALA A 300 17.78 24.54 4.04
C ALA A 300 18.22 25.73 4.92
N GLY A 301 18.48 25.48 6.20
CA GLY A 301 18.95 26.52 7.13
C GLY A 301 19.21 26.00 8.55
N TYR A 302 19.94 26.78 9.34
CA TYR A 302 20.17 26.49 10.77
C TYR A 302 18.85 26.52 11.54
N THR A 303 18.62 25.54 12.43
CA THR A 303 17.42 25.54 13.30
C THR A 303 17.52 26.55 14.44
N ASP A 304 18.73 26.77 14.96
CA ASP A 304 19.09 27.85 15.88
C ASP A 304 20.33 28.57 15.30
N PRO A 305 20.32 29.91 15.13
CA PRO A 305 21.50 30.66 14.70
C PRO A 305 22.77 30.43 15.55
N LYS A 306 22.61 30.00 16.80
CA LYS A 306 23.70 29.68 17.73
C LYS A 306 24.27 28.27 17.52
N ASP A 307 23.44 27.30 17.12
CA ASP A 307 23.88 25.92 16.89
C ASP A 307 23.91 25.55 15.40
N LYS A 308 25.11 25.60 14.85
CA LYS A 308 25.38 25.29 13.44
C LYS A 308 25.50 23.79 13.15
N HIS A 309 25.37 22.91 14.15
CA HIS A 309 25.36 21.45 13.94
C HIS A 309 23.97 20.91 13.56
N VAL A 310 22.91 21.72 13.76
CA VAL A 310 21.52 21.30 13.54
C VAL A 310 20.87 22.08 12.39
N ILE A 311 20.60 21.37 11.30
CA ILE A 311 20.07 21.92 10.05
C ILE A 311 18.64 21.44 9.82
N GLY A 312 17.74 22.38 9.55
CA GLY A 312 16.44 22.10 8.94
C GLY A 312 16.60 21.99 7.43
N ILE A 313 16.09 20.92 6.81
CA ILE A 313 16.10 20.72 5.36
C ILE A 313 14.72 20.28 4.88
N GLU A 314 14.16 21.02 3.90
CA GLU A 314 12.95 20.67 3.18
C GLU A 314 13.30 20.00 1.85
N ILE A 315 12.66 18.87 1.57
CA ILE A 315 12.89 18.11 0.33
C ILE A 315 11.66 17.30 -0.10
N HIS A 316 11.25 17.47 -1.35
CA HIS A 316 10.20 16.68 -2.00
C HIS A 316 10.69 15.29 -2.47
N SER A 317 11.99 15.13 -2.73
CA SER A 317 12.60 13.85 -3.14
C SER A 317 12.35 12.72 -2.14
N GLY A 318 12.22 11.49 -2.66
CA GLY A 318 11.99 10.26 -1.89
C GLY A 318 13.07 9.19 -2.08
N ARG A 319 14.23 9.57 -2.66
CA ARG A 319 15.35 8.66 -2.98
C ARG A 319 15.94 8.04 -1.69
N ASN A 320 16.58 6.87 -1.82
CA ASN A 320 17.15 6.19 -0.66
C ASN A 320 18.20 7.05 0.04
N ARG A 321 18.10 7.14 1.38
CA ARG A 321 18.99 7.89 2.27
C ARG A 321 19.32 9.33 1.83
N ILE A 322 18.45 9.98 1.04
CA ILE A 322 18.82 11.16 0.26
C ILE A 322 19.42 12.31 1.09
N VAL A 323 18.82 12.62 2.24
CA VAL A 323 19.34 13.65 3.16
C VAL A 323 20.73 13.28 3.69
N ARG A 324 20.95 12.00 4.03
CA ARG A 324 22.26 11.54 4.50
C ARG A 324 23.31 11.67 3.41
N ARG A 325 23.00 11.22 2.19
CA ARG A 325 23.94 11.27 1.06
C ARG A 325 24.30 12.70 0.64
N ILE A 326 23.40 13.67 0.79
CA ILE A 326 23.70 15.11 0.59
C ILE A 326 24.78 15.59 1.57
N PHE A 327 24.63 15.31 2.87
CA PHE A 327 25.62 15.72 3.87
C PHE A 327 26.92 14.89 3.80
N GLU A 328 26.82 13.57 3.60
CA GLU A 328 27.95 12.65 3.40
C GLU A 328 28.81 13.09 2.19
N HIS A 329 28.19 13.55 1.08
CA HIS A 329 28.90 14.08 -0.10
C HIS A 329 29.68 15.38 0.18
N LEU A 330 29.20 16.22 1.10
CA LEU A 330 29.88 17.43 1.56
C LEU A 330 30.85 17.14 2.73
N GLY A 331 31.09 15.86 3.04
CA GLY A 331 32.02 15.43 4.08
C GLY A 331 31.50 15.57 5.50
N TYR A 332 30.18 15.57 5.73
CA TYR A 332 29.55 15.62 7.05
C TYR A 332 28.90 14.29 7.44
N ASP A 333 28.92 13.99 8.74
CA ASP A 333 28.51 12.73 9.33
C ASP A 333 27.15 12.88 10.05
N VAL A 334 26.07 12.30 9.51
CA VAL A 334 24.71 12.46 10.07
C VAL A 334 24.48 11.62 11.33
N LYS A 335 24.75 12.21 12.50
CA LYS A 335 24.52 11.61 13.83
C LYS A 335 23.04 11.51 14.19
N GLY A 336 22.23 12.50 13.78
CA GLY A 336 20.78 12.56 14.02
C GLY A 336 20.01 12.88 12.74
N LEU A 337 18.88 12.20 12.52
CA LEU A 337 17.95 12.53 11.45
C LEU A 337 16.52 12.30 11.92
N ASP A 338 15.74 13.37 11.98
CA ASP A 338 14.35 13.36 12.41
C ASP A 338 13.43 14.00 11.37
N ARG A 339 12.43 13.28 10.88
CA ARG A 339 11.41 13.87 10.01
C ARG A 339 10.40 14.65 10.87
N VAL A 340 10.58 15.96 10.99
CA VAL A 340 9.70 16.82 11.79
C VAL A 340 8.32 17.03 11.14
N MET A 341 8.26 17.01 9.80
CA MET A 341 7.03 17.19 9.03
C MET A 341 6.97 16.27 7.80
N PHE A 342 5.77 15.78 7.49
CA PHE A 342 5.45 15.08 6.24
C PHE A 342 4.04 15.46 5.77
N ALA A 343 3.89 15.96 4.53
CA ALA A 343 2.58 16.31 3.97
C ALA A 343 1.73 17.22 4.90
N ASN A 344 2.35 18.27 5.44
CA ASN A 344 1.80 19.21 6.43
C ASN A 344 1.42 18.59 7.80
N LEU A 345 1.66 17.30 8.03
CA LEU A 345 1.51 16.65 9.34
C LEU A 345 2.81 16.79 10.14
N THR A 346 2.71 17.19 11.40
CA THR A 346 3.86 17.35 12.30
C THR A 346 3.81 16.38 13.49
N LYS A 347 4.97 16.12 14.11
CA LYS A 347 5.09 15.33 15.35
C LYS A 347 4.53 16.04 16.61
N LYS A 348 3.90 17.21 16.47
CA LYS A 348 3.39 18.00 17.59
C LYS A 348 2.34 17.23 18.38
N ASN A 349 2.46 17.23 19.71
CA ASN A 349 1.60 16.51 20.65
C ASN A 349 1.60 14.98 20.46
N VAL A 350 2.67 14.40 19.89
CA VAL A 350 2.88 12.94 19.79
C VAL A 350 4.26 12.61 20.30
N GLU A 351 4.36 12.01 21.49
CA GLU A 351 5.65 11.56 22.05
C GLU A 351 6.32 10.49 21.19
N ARG A 352 7.63 10.31 21.36
CA ARG A 352 8.40 9.31 20.63
C ARG A 352 7.89 7.89 20.94
N GLY A 353 7.71 7.08 19.89
CA GLY A 353 7.15 5.73 20.02
C GLY A 353 5.61 5.69 20.07
N LYS A 354 4.95 6.80 20.44
CA LYS A 354 3.48 6.90 20.47
C LYS A 354 2.93 7.28 19.09
N PHE A 355 1.64 7.04 18.93
CA PHE A 355 0.87 7.43 17.74
C PHE A 355 -0.44 8.13 18.15
N ARG A 356 -1.07 8.79 17.18
CA ARG A 356 -2.46 9.25 17.27
C ARG A 356 -3.20 9.00 15.97
N PHE A 357 -4.52 9.03 15.99
CA PHE A 357 -5.30 9.14 14.75
C PHE A 357 -5.20 10.56 14.17
N LEU A 358 -5.34 10.66 12.84
CA LEU A 358 -5.56 11.95 12.20
C LEU A 358 -6.98 12.45 12.46
N GLN A 359 -7.11 13.76 12.65
CA GLN A 359 -8.40 14.43 12.68
C GLN A 359 -8.98 14.50 11.26
N GLU A 360 -10.31 14.55 11.15
CA GLU A 360 -10.99 14.62 9.84
C GLU A 360 -10.50 15.81 8.99
N LYS A 361 -10.18 16.95 9.61
CA LYS A 361 -9.59 18.12 8.96
C LYS A 361 -8.23 17.81 8.32
N GLU A 362 -7.36 17.06 9.00
CA GLU A 362 -6.05 16.65 8.49
C GLU A 362 -6.22 15.66 7.32
N VAL A 363 -7.10 14.67 7.44
CA VAL A 363 -7.43 13.72 6.37
C VAL A 363 -7.97 14.45 5.13
N ARG A 364 -8.84 15.45 5.33
CA ARG A 364 -9.38 16.31 4.27
C ARG A 364 -8.25 17.07 3.56
N LEU A 365 -7.39 17.76 4.31
CA LEU A 365 -6.23 18.48 3.76
C LEU A 365 -5.36 17.56 2.89
N LEU A 366 -5.00 16.37 3.39
CA LEU A 366 -4.21 15.38 2.62
C LEU A 366 -4.88 14.94 1.32
N LYS A 367 -6.21 14.74 1.32
CA LYS A 367 -6.97 14.29 0.14
C LYS A 367 -7.07 15.37 -0.95
N PHE A 368 -7.13 16.65 -0.56
CA PHE A 368 -7.30 17.78 -1.48
C PHE A 368 -6.00 18.52 -1.83
N MET A 369 -4.89 18.26 -1.12
CA MET A 369 -3.58 18.93 -1.25
C MET A 369 -3.07 19.10 -2.69
N ASN A 370 -3.35 18.15 -3.59
CA ASN A 370 -2.81 18.15 -4.96
C ASN A 370 -3.77 18.68 -6.04
N GLN A 371 -5.02 19.03 -5.70
CA GLN A 371 -5.96 19.56 -6.70
C GLN A 371 -5.56 20.96 -7.20
N SER A 372 -4.88 21.76 -6.37
CA SER A 372 -4.31 23.05 -6.75
C SER A 372 -3.06 22.91 -7.63
N PHE A 373 -2.17 21.96 -7.32
CA PHE A 373 -0.95 21.71 -8.09
C PHE A 373 -1.24 21.23 -9.52
N LEU A 374 -2.25 20.37 -9.68
CA LEU A 374 -2.71 19.91 -11.01
C LEU A 374 -3.37 21.01 -11.86
N ARG A 375 -3.86 22.10 -11.26
CA ARG A 375 -4.38 23.27 -11.99
C ARG A 375 -3.23 24.14 -12.51
N LYS A 376 -2.22 24.45 -11.69
CA LYS A 376 -1.03 25.21 -12.11
C LYS A 376 -0.35 24.63 -13.35
N ASN A 377 -0.22 23.30 -13.44
CA ASN A 377 0.38 22.63 -14.60
C ASN A 377 -0.55 22.48 -15.82
N LYS A 378 -1.81 22.92 -15.73
CA LYS A 378 -2.74 23.04 -16.87
C LYS A 378 -2.81 24.44 -17.44
N GLU A 379 -2.55 25.46 -16.64
CA GLU A 379 -2.54 26.88 -17.04
C GLU A 379 -1.18 27.31 -17.63
N THR A 380 -0.19 26.42 -17.64
CA THR A 380 1.19 26.66 -18.12
C THR A 380 1.59 25.75 -19.29
N LYS A 381 0.60 25.31 -20.09
CA LYS A 381 0.79 24.47 -21.29
C LYS A 381 -0.02 24.95 -22.47
#